data_AF-A0A7C8A8B0-F1
#
_entry.id   AF-A0A7C8A8B0-F1
#
_cell.length_a   1.000
_cell.length_b   1.000
_cell.length_c   1.000
_cell.angle_alpha   90.00
_cell.angle_beta   90.00
_cell.angle_gamma   90.00
#
_symmetry.space_group_name_H-M   'P 1'
#
loop_
_entity.id
_entity.type
_entity.pdbx_description
1 polymer ?
#
loop_
_entity_poly.entity_id
_entity_poly.type
_entity_poly.pdbx_seq_one_letter_code
_entity_poly.pdbx_strand_id
1 'polypeptide(L)'
;MATKTTTKKKKKLSVLKRVRQTEKNTLRNTAVKSKIKTYVKKFETVCLSKDREAIEKMLKETIKVLSSASSKGIIHKNTASRKISRLTLKANKVLTSAVETPAPIKSTETVTTEPTEILTENK
;
A
#
# COMPACT_ATOMS: atom_id res chain seq x y z
N MET A 1 41.67 0.77 -55.35
CA MET A 1 40.25 0.99 -54.99
C MET A 1 40.17 1.29 -53.50
N ALA A 2 39.86 2.53 -53.10
CA ALA A 2 39.80 2.90 -51.68
C ALA A 2 38.43 2.51 -51.08
N THR A 3 38.42 1.51 -50.20
CA THR A 3 37.22 1.13 -49.43
C THR A 3 36.96 2.19 -48.37
N LYS A 4 36.02 3.11 -48.62
CA LYS A 4 35.53 4.09 -47.63
C LYS A 4 35.17 3.37 -46.33
N THR A 5 35.99 3.51 -45.29
CA THR A 5 35.64 3.07 -43.94
C THR A 5 34.55 4.01 -43.42
N THR A 6 33.32 3.54 -43.35
CA THR A 6 32.21 4.28 -42.73
C THR A 6 32.49 4.38 -41.23
N THR A 7 33.15 5.45 -40.79
CA THR A 7 33.47 5.68 -39.38
C THR A 7 32.18 5.94 -38.61
N LYS A 8 31.76 4.93 -37.82
CA LYS A 8 30.53 4.99 -37.02
C LYS A 8 30.69 6.09 -35.96
N LYS A 9 29.95 7.19 -36.13
CA LYS A 9 30.01 8.38 -35.26
C LYS A 9 29.86 8.00 -33.77
N LYS A 10 30.86 8.36 -32.95
CA LYS A 10 30.86 8.12 -31.49
C LYS A 10 29.64 8.81 -30.86
N LYS A 11 28.84 8.07 -30.07
CA LYS A 11 27.70 8.64 -29.32
C LYS A 11 28.20 9.76 -28.40
N LYS A 12 27.43 10.86 -28.28
CA LYS A 12 27.78 12.01 -27.42
C LYS A 12 27.99 11.55 -25.96
N LEU A 13 28.98 12.12 -25.28
CA LEU A 13 29.37 11.73 -23.92
C LEU A 13 28.22 11.81 -22.91
N SER A 14 27.36 12.83 -23.04
CA SER A 14 26.15 13.00 -22.22
C SER A 14 25.16 11.84 -22.36
N VAL A 15 24.98 11.32 -23.58
CA VAL A 15 24.07 10.20 -23.87
C VAL A 15 24.59 8.92 -23.23
N LEU A 16 25.88 8.62 -23.39
CA LEU A 16 26.52 7.46 -22.76
C LEU A 16 26.41 7.49 -21.24
N LYS A 17 26.57 8.66 -20.62
CA LYS A 17 26.38 8.84 -19.17
C LYS A 17 24.94 8.54 -18.75
N ARG A 18 23.94 9.03 -19.50
CA ARG A 18 22.52 8.79 -19.20
C ARG A 18 22.17 7.31 -19.31
N VAL A 19 22.64 6.60 -20.33
CA VAL A 19 22.42 5.15 -20.48
C VAL A 19 22.90 4.38 -19.25
N ARG A 20 24.13 4.61 -18.80
CA ARG A 20 24.71 3.97 -17.60
C ARG A 20 23.92 4.28 -16.32
N GLN A 21 23.42 5.51 -16.18
CA GLN A 21 22.58 5.89 -15.04
C GLN A 21 21.23 5.19 -15.08
N THR A 22 20.60 5.14 -16.26
CA THR A 22 19.30 4.48 -16.46
C THR A 22 19.38 3.00 -16.17
N GLU A 23 20.43 2.30 -16.60
CA GLU A 23 20.64 0.88 -16.30
C GLU A 23 20.67 0.63 -14.79
N LYS A 24 21.49 1.38 -14.06
CA LYS A 24 21.61 1.28 -12.60
C LYS A 24 20.29 1.55 -11.88
N ASN A 25 19.57 2.59 -12.29
CA ASN A 25 18.29 2.95 -11.69
C ASN A 25 17.21 1.92 -12.02
N THR A 26 17.20 1.39 -13.26
CA THR A 26 16.26 0.36 -13.70
C THR A 26 16.43 -0.91 -12.88
N LEU A 27 17.66 -1.39 -12.66
CA LEU A 27 17.91 -2.57 -11.84
C LEU A 27 17.36 -2.43 -10.42
N ARG A 28 17.61 -1.29 -9.76
CA ARG A 28 17.08 -0.99 -8.42
C ARG A 28 15.55 -0.94 -8.40
N ASN A 29 14.96 -0.26 -9.37
CA ASN A 29 13.51 -0.10 -9.48
C ASN A 29 12.82 -1.44 -9.75
N THR A 30 13.39 -2.27 -10.61
CA THR A 30 12.85 -3.59 -10.94
C THR A 30 12.86 -4.50 -9.72
N ALA A 31 13.96 -4.54 -8.96
CA ALA A 31 14.07 -5.34 -7.73
C ALA A 31 13.03 -4.94 -6.66
N VAL A 32 12.79 -3.63 -6.49
CA VAL A 32 11.81 -3.16 -5.50
C VAL A 32 10.38 -3.39 -5.99
N LYS A 33 10.10 -3.18 -7.27
CA LYS A 33 8.78 -3.47 -7.87
C LYS A 33 8.44 -4.96 -7.81
N SER A 34 9.41 -5.85 -8.07
CA SER A 34 9.21 -7.29 -7.95
C SER A 34 8.96 -7.68 -6.50
N LYS A 35 9.71 -7.12 -5.54
CA LYS A 35 9.47 -7.31 -4.11
C LYS A 35 8.03 -6.96 -3.74
N ILE A 36 7.55 -5.77 -4.11
CA ILE A 36 6.15 -5.36 -3.85
C ILE A 36 5.16 -6.38 -4.44
N LYS A 37 5.35 -6.81 -5.69
CA LYS A 37 4.48 -7.80 -6.34
C LYS A 37 4.44 -9.12 -5.56
N THR A 38 5.59 -9.57 -5.06
CA THR A 38 5.69 -10.80 -4.26
C THR A 38 4.93 -10.69 -2.94
N TYR A 39 5.08 -9.60 -2.18
CA TYR A 39 4.35 -9.41 -0.92
C TYR A 39 2.84 -9.33 -1.15
N VAL A 40 2.39 -8.65 -2.20
CA VAL A 40 0.96 -8.61 -2.56
C VAL A 40 0.45 -10.02 -2.86
N LYS A 41 1.16 -10.83 -3.65
CA LYS A 41 0.77 -12.22 -3.91
C LYS A 41 0.70 -13.06 -2.64
N LYS A 42 1.69 -12.94 -1.74
CA LYS A 42 1.70 -13.64 -0.45
C LYS A 42 0.52 -13.24 0.43
N PHE A 43 0.15 -11.97 0.43
CA PHE A 43 -1.04 -11.51 1.13
C PHE A 43 -2.30 -12.17 0.55
N GLU A 44 -2.42 -12.25 -0.77
CA GLU A 44 -3.56 -12.90 -1.43
C GLU A 44 -3.66 -14.39 -1.09
N THR A 45 -2.54 -15.11 -1.01
CA THR A 45 -2.55 -16.53 -0.60
C THR A 45 -2.98 -16.72 0.85
N VAL A 46 -2.51 -15.86 1.77
CA VAL A 46 -2.91 -15.91 3.20
C VAL A 46 -4.38 -15.52 3.37
N CYS A 47 -4.89 -14.65 2.52
CA CYS A 47 -6.31 -14.27 2.52
C CYS A 47 -7.23 -15.46 2.21
N LEU A 48 -6.74 -16.50 1.52
CA LEU A 48 -7.49 -17.73 1.24
C LEU A 48 -7.59 -18.66 2.46
N SER A 49 -6.58 -18.69 3.35
CA SER A 49 -6.61 -19.54 4.54
C SER A 49 -7.50 -18.99 5.66
N LYS A 50 -7.95 -17.73 5.56
CA LYS A 50 -8.88 -17.05 6.48
C LYS A 50 -8.39 -16.90 7.93
N ASP A 51 -7.10 -17.07 8.19
CA ASP A 51 -6.51 -16.89 9.52
C ASP A 51 -6.33 -15.40 9.85
N ARG A 52 -7.02 -14.91 10.88
CA ARG A 52 -7.02 -13.48 11.26
C ARG A 52 -5.61 -12.95 11.57
N GLU A 53 -4.89 -13.64 12.44
CA GLU A 53 -3.55 -13.20 12.90
C GLU A 53 -2.53 -13.17 11.76
N ALA A 54 -2.57 -14.18 10.88
CA ALA A 54 -1.68 -14.26 9.73
C ALA A 54 -1.96 -13.12 8.74
N ILE A 55 -3.24 -12.81 8.49
CA ILE A 55 -3.64 -11.70 7.61
C ILE A 55 -3.13 -10.37 8.17
N GLU A 56 -3.31 -10.11 9.46
CA GLU A 56 -2.86 -8.86 10.09
C GLU A 56 -1.34 -8.69 10.05
N LYS A 57 -0.59 -9.75 10.34
CA LYS A 57 0.88 -9.74 10.26
C LYS A 57 1.35 -9.44 8.84
N MET A 58 0.80 -10.16 7.86
CA MET A 58 1.17 -9.96 6.45
C MET A 58 0.77 -8.58 5.92
N LEU A 59 -0.34 -8.02 6.39
CA LEU A 59 -0.77 -6.67 6.05
C LEU A 59 0.24 -5.64 6.55
N LYS A 60 0.66 -5.73 7.82
CA LYS A 60 1.68 -4.84 8.42
C LYS A 60 3.00 -4.89 7.66
N GLU A 61 3.48 -6.10 7.33
CA GLU A 61 4.70 -6.27 6.54
C GLU A 61 4.59 -5.65 5.15
N THR A 62 3.47 -5.88 4.47
CA THR A 62 3.23 -5.34 3.12
C THR A 62 3.16 -3.82 3.12
N ILE A 63 2.50 -3.21 4.11
CA ILE A 63 2.46 -1.75 4.30
C ILE A 63 3.88 -1.18 4.48
N LYS A 64 4.72 -1.82 5.30
CA LYS A 64 6.12 -1.39 5.50
C LYS A 64 6.93 -1.40 4.20
N VAL A 65 6.73 -2.42 3.36
CA VAL A 65 7.40 -2.50 2.06
C VAL A 65 6.91 -1.39 1.12
N LEU A 66 5.61 -1.09 1.10
CA LEU A 66 5.07 -0.02 0.25
C LEU A 66 5.51 1.37 0.71
N SER A 67 5.46 1.65 2.01
CA SER A 67 5.86 2.95 2.54
C SER A 67 7.34 3.22 2.31
N SER A 68 8.20 2.22 2.54
CA SER A 68 9.64 2.34 2.27
C SER A 68 9.96 2.53 0.78
N ALA A 69 9.21 1.90 -0.13
CA ALA A 69 9.35 2.13 -1.56
C ALA A 69 8.91 3.55 -1.98
N SER A 70 7.90 4.12 -1.30
CA SER A 70 7.48 5.50 -1.50
C SER A 70 8.53 6.49 -1.00
N SER A 71 9.08 6.29 0.19
CA SER A 71 10.13 7.16 0.74
C SER A 71 11.40 7.17 -0.12
N LYS A 72 11.70 6.04 -0.79
CA LYS A 72 12.81 5.93 -1.75
C LYS A 72 12.50 6.55 -3.13
N GLY A 73 11.28 7.08 -3.34
CA GLY A 73 10.87 7.70 -4.60
C GLY A 73 10.66 6.73 -5.77
N ILE A 74 10.59 5.42 -5.50
CA ILE A 74 10.46 4.38 -6.54
C ILE A 74 9.01 4.29 -7.03
N ILE A 75 8.06 4.52 -6.12
CA ILE A 75 6.64 4.65 -6.40
C ILE A 75 6.16 6.00 -5.88
N HIS A 76 5.20 6.61 -6.58
CA HIS A 76 4.57 7.84 -6.11
C HIS A 76 3.73 7.59 -4.85
N LYS A 77 3.68 8.56 -3.93
CA LYS A 77 2.94 8.51 -2.67
C LYS A 77 1.47 8.08 -2.84
N ASN A 78 0.79 8.62 -3.85
CA ASN A 78 -0.61 8.27 -4.14
C ASN A 78 -0.74 6.81 -4.62
N THR A 79 0.25 6.28 -5.33
CA THR A 79 0.24 4.88 -5.76
C THR A 79 0.43 3.94 -4.58
N ALA A 80 1.30 4.30 -3.62
CA ALA A 80 1.44 3.57 -2.38
C ALA A 80 0.13 3.60 -1.57
N SER A 81 -0.44 4.79 -1.36
CA SER A 81 -1.70 4.98 -0.62
C SER A 81 -2.87 4.19 -1.23
N ARG A 82 -3.06 4.25 -2.56
CA ARG A 82 -4.10 3.46 -3.26
C ARG A 82 -3.94 1.96 -3.03
N LYS A 83 -2.71 1.44 -3.07
CA LYS A 83 -2.46 0.02 -2.85
C LYS A 83 -2.71 -0.38 -1.39
N ILE A 84 -2.29 0.44 -0.43
CA ILE A 84 -2.56 0.21 1.00
C ILE A 84 -4.08 0.14 1.22
N SER A 85 -4.83 1.14 0.75
CA SER A 85 -6.29 1.19 0.87
C SER A 85 -7.00 -0.03 0.26
N ARG A 86 -6.54 -0.51 -0.91
CA ARG A 86 -7.12 -1.71 -1.53
C ARG A 86 -6.86 -2.98 -0.72
N LEU A 87 -5.66 -3.12 -0.15
CA LEU A 87 -5.30 -4.29 0.65
C LEU A 87 -6.05 -4.30 2.00
N THR A 88 -6.16 -3.14 2.65
CA THR A 88 -6.92 -3.01 3.90
C THR A 88 -8.41 -3.29 3.68
N LEU A 89 -9.00 -2.77 2.60
CA LEU A 89 -10.39 -3.07 2.24
C LEU A 89 -10.60 -4.57 2.02
N LYS A 90 -9.66 -5.25 1.34
CA LYS A 90 -9.73 -6.69 1.12
C LYS A 90 -9.61 -7.49 2.42
N ALA A 91 -8.68 -7.10 3.30
CA ALA A 91 -8.54 -7.71 4.63
C ALA A 91 -9.85 -7.58 5.42
N ASN A 92 -10.40 -6.35 5.50
CA ASN A 92 -11.63 -6.07 6.22
C ASN A 92 -12.79 -6.89 5.65
N LYS A 93 -12.95 -6.95 4.32
CA LYS A 93 -14.02 -7.75 3.69
C LYS A 93 -13.97 -9.23 4.08
N VAL A 94 -12.78 -9.82 4.14
CA VAL A 94 -12.63 -11.23 4.55
C VAL A 94 -12.96 -11.40 6.04
N LEU A 95 -12.50 -10.48 6.89
CA LEU A 95 -12.77 -10.52 8.32
C LEU A 95 -14.26 -10.26 8.65
N THR A 96 -14.92 -9.35 7.94
CA THR A 96 -16.34 -9.02 8.15
C THR A 96 -17.26 -10.10 7.61
N SER A 97 -16.87 -10.86 6.57
CA SER A 97 -17.70 -11.97 6.08
C SER A 97 -17.90 -13.12 7.08
N ALA A 98 -17.16 -13.13 8.19
CA ALA A 98 -17.32 -14.06 9.31
C ALA A 98 -18.16 -13.49 10.48
N VAL A 99 -18.54 -12.21 10.42
CA VAL A 99 -19.35 -11.52 11.44
C VAL A 99 -20.56 -10.95 10.72
N GLU A 100 -21.71 -11.60 10.86
CA GLU A 100 -22.98 -11.07 10.37
C GLU A 100 -23.18 -9.63 10.84
N THR A 101 -23.68 -8.82 9.90
CA THR A 101 -23.94 -7.37 9.98
C THR A 101 -24.53 -6.88 11.30
N PRO A 102 -23.89 -5.92 11.98
CA PRO A 102 -24.62 -4.87 12.67
C PRO A 102 -24.90 -3.75 11.65
N ALA A 103 -26.19 -3.42 11.51
CA ALA A 103 -26.75 -2.38 10.63
C ALA A 103 -26.01 -1.03 10.72
N PRO A 104 -26.10 -0.18 9.66
CA PRO A 104 -25.58 1.18 9.72
C PRO A 104 -26.43 2.02 10.69
N ILE A 105 -25.94 2.26 11.91
CA ILE A 105 -26.52 3.32 12.74
C ILE A 105 -26.06 4.66 12.14
N LYS A 106 -26.93 5.24 11.31
CA LYS A 106 -26.84 6.61 10.83
C LYS A 106 -27.66 7.47 11.79
N SER A 107 -26.98 8.38 12.50
CA SER A 107 -27.47 9.67 13.03
C SER A 107 -28.98 9.84 13.29
N THR A 108 -29.39 9.92 14.55
CA THR A 108 -30.46 10.82 15.02
C THR A 108 -30.12 11.34 16.42
N GLU A 109 -29.97 12.66 16.50
CA GLU A 109 -30.00 13.48 17.70
C GLU A 109 -31.31 13.28 18.48
N THR A 110 -31.29 13.40 19.80
CA THR A 110 -32.23 14.25 20.57
C THR A 110 -31.72 14.44 21.99
N VAL A 111 -31.50 15.71 22.30
CA VAL A 111 -31.50 16.32 23.61
C VAL A 111 -32.85 16.04 24.29
N THR A 112 -32.83 15.44 25.48
CA THR A 112 -33.89 15.61 26.47
C THR A 112 -33.22 15.90 27.81
N THR A 113 -33.06 17.19 28.08
CA THR A 113 -32.92 17.70 29.43
C THR A 113 -34.30 17.58 30.07
N GLU A 114 -34.44 16.83 31.15
CA GLU A 114 -35.55 17.02 32.08
C GLU A 114 -35.03 17.16 33.52
N PRO A 115 -35.76 17.93 34.35
CA PRO A 115 -35.21 18.64 35.49
C PRO A 115 -35.34 17.86 36.81
N THR A 116 -34.50 18.25 37.76
CA THR A 116 -34.60 18.13 39.23
C THR A 116 -35.80 17.39 39.85
N GLU A 117 -35.50 16.36 40.64
CA GLU A 117 -36.16 16.13 41.94
C GLU A 117 -35.09 15.94 43.02
N ILE A 118 -35.13 16.86 43.99
CA ILE A 118 -34.45 16.78 45.29
C ILE A 118 -35.47 16.17 46.25
N LEU A 119 -35.17 15.03 46.88
CA LEU A 119 -35.74 14.62 48.18
C LEU A 119 -34.73 13.75 48.97
N THR A 120 -33.98 14.44 49.84
CA THR A 120 -33.74 14.18 51.29
C THR A 120 -33.70 12.76 51.91
N GLU A 121 -32.71 12.60 52.80
CA GLU A 121 -32.70 11.93 54.12
C GLU A 121 -32.00 10.55 54.35
N ASN A 122 -30.95 10.64 55.20
CA ASN A 122 -30.60 9.80 56.37
C ASN A 122 -30.23 8.30 56.23
N LYS A 123 -28.94 8.00 56.43
CA LYS A 123 -28.45 7.17 57.55
C LYS A 123 -27.00 7.49 57.88
#